data_AF-A0A972T8S7-F1
#
_entry.id   AF-A0A972T8S7-F1
#
_cell.length_a   1.000
_cell.length_b   1.000
_cell.length_c   1.000
_cell.angle_alpha   90.00
_cell.angle_beta   90.00
_cell.angle_gamma   90.00
#
_symmetry.space_group_name_H-M   'P 1'
#
loop_
_entity.id
_entity.type
_entity.pdbx_description
1 polymer ?
#
loop_
_entity_poly.entity_id
_entity_poly.type
_entity_poly.pdbx_seq_one_letter_code
_entity_poly.pdbx_strand_id
1 'polypeptide(L)'
;MKADSDGTCQIAYGLTPTSIPDWLMPVSGNTNLATANRYDVLAAELLSSGLVDGSTCPAQGLNPDGSANGCGIELTHEQVLTWQNQFDSVILSSSQAAELPPKVVKAVIAVESQFWPAANWTLGEIGLGQMTTYGADLVLMWRPAYFQTICRQTYGEVGCTTQYQFLDSSTQYLLRGMVLRDIEATCPNCPGGVDIEKGNQAIRVLTETLNASCSQSSRIFNLATGKQPSAFLSYDDYWRLVLANYHAGAGCVFQALRKTGNPNSWNSIAANFSSGCASGAEYIRRIEGQIKP
;
A
#
# COMPACT_ATOMS: atom_id res chain seq x y z
N MET A 1 -14.88 -28.54 0.45
CA MET A 1 -13.98 -28.37 1.60
C MET A 1 -13.16 -27.11 1.34
N LYS A 2 -13.56 -25.95 1.90
CA LYS A 2 -12.63 -24.81 2.00
C LYS A 2 -11.69 -25.16 3.15
N ALA A 3 -10.40 -25.23 2.90
CA ALA A 3 -9.46 -25.25 4.00
C ALA A 3 -9.61 -23.91 4.72
N ASP A 4 -9.82 -23.98 6.04
CA ASP A 4 -9.62 -22.85 6.95
C ASP A 4 -8.12 -22.52 6.97
N SER A 5 -7.60 -21.91 5.90
CA SER A 5 -6.28 -21.28 5.96
C SER A 5 -6.47 -19.87 6.51
N ASP A 6 -5.95 -19.66 7.71
CA ASP A 6 -5.85 -18.31 8.27
C ASP A 6 -4.95 -17.46 7.35
N GLY A 7 -5.40 -16.25 7.02
CA GLY A 7 -4.62 -15.31 6.20
C GLY A 7 -3.28 -14.96 6.84
N THR A 8 -2.29 -14.56 6.02
CA THR A 8 -0.93 -14.23 6.49
C THR A 8 -0.96 -13.24 7.67
N CYS A 9 -1.82 -12.23 7.62
CA CYS A 9 -1.97 -11.24 8.69
C CYS A 9 -2.65 -11.80 9.95
N GLN A 10 -3.60 -12.73 9.83
CA GLN A 10 -4.21 -13.40 10.98
C GLN A 10 -3.20 -14.34 11.67
N ILE A 11 -2.44 -15.11 10.89
CA ILE A 11 -1.35 -15.93 11.42
C ILE A 11 -0.31 -15.05 12.14
N ALA A 12 0.08 -13.93 11.52
CA ALA A 12 1.05 -13.01 12.10
C ALA A 12 0.53 -12.32 13.38
N TYR A 13 -0.77 -12.04 13.46
CA TYR A 13 -1.42 -11.53 14.68
C TYR A 13 -1.33 -12.54 15.84
N GLY A 14 -1.54 -13.83 15.55
CA GLY A 14 -1.29 -14.94 16.47
C GLY A 14 -2.54 -15.51 17.16
N LEU A 15 -3.74 -15.02 16.83
CA LEU A 15 -5.04 -15.58 17.28
C LEU A 15 -6.12 -15.30 16.22
N THR A 16 -7.19 -16.08 16.20
CA THR A 16 -8.41 -15.73 15.46
C THR A 16 -9.14 -14.58 16.16
N PRO A 17 -9.38 -13.42 15.51
CA PRO A 17 -10.11 -12.31 16.11
C PRO A 17 -11.57 -12.70 16.44
N THR A 18 -12.05 -12.35 17.63
CA THR A 18 -13.45 -12.57 18.03
C THR A 18 -14.41 -11.54 17.44
N SER A 19 -13.89 -10.39 17.03
CA SER A 19 -14.62 -9.33 16.32
C SER A 19 -13.70 -8.70 15.29
N ILE A 20 -14.26 -8.39 14.12
CA ILE A 20 -13.55 -7.77 13.00
C ILE A 20 -14.31 -6.49 12.65
N PRO A 21 -13.69 -5.30 12.68
CA PRO A 21 -14.35 -4.06 12.30
C PRO A 21 -14.59 -4.00 10.78
N ASP A 22 -15.57 -3.21 10.35
CA ASP A 22 -16.06 -3.17 8.95
C ASP A 22 -15.00 -2.90 7.89
N TRP A 23 -13.89 -2.25 8.25
CA TRP A 23 -12.79 -1.93 7.35
C TRP A 23 -11.76 -3.05 7.20
N LEU A 24 -11.80 -4.03 8.11
CA LEU A 24 -10.98 -5.24 8.12
C LEU A 24 -11.75 -6.48 7.66
N MET A 25 -13.03 -6.32 7.27
CA MET A 25 -13.83 -7.44 6.79
C MET A 25 -13.24 -8.05 5.51
N PRO A 26 -13.19 -9.39 5.41
CA PRO A 26 -12.72 -10.07 4.20
C PRO A 26 -13.69 -9.86 3.03
N VAL A 27 -13.24 -10.22 1.82
CA VAL A 27 -14.07 -10.19 0.63
C VAL A 27 -15.27 -11.15 0.78
N SER A 28 -16.46 -10.62 0.51
CA SER A 28 -17.74 -11.33 0.43
C SER A 28 -18.39 -11.10 -0.94
N GLY A 29 -19.40 -11.90 -1.29
CA GLY A 29 -20.10 -11.78 -2.60
C GLY A 29 -20.78 -10.44 -2.85
N ASN A 30 -21.00 -9.62 -1.83
CA ASN A 30 -21.63 -8.29 -1.92
C ASN A 30 -20.69 -7.15 -1.49
N THR A 31 -19.37 -7.37 -1.46
CA THR A 31 -18.42 -6.32 -1.08
C THR A 31 -18.47 -5.19 -2.11
N ASN A 32 -18.99 -4.03 -1.69
CA ASN A 32 -18.92 -2.78 -2.45
C ASN A 32 -17.70 -1.99 -2.01
N LEU A 33 -16.82 -1.65 -2.95
CA LEU A 33 -15.67 -0.78 -2.73
C LEU A 33 -15.88 0.63 -3.25
N ALA A 34 -16.95 0.91 -3.99
CA ALA A 34 -17.13 2.20 -4.64
C ALA A 34 -17.11 3.35 -3.62
N THR A 35 -16.30 4.36 -3.90
CA THR A 35 -16.17 5.59 -3.12
C THR A 35 -16.50 6.80 -3.98
N ALA A 36 -16.87 7.90 -3.33
CA ALA A 36 -17.14 9.17 -4.00
C ALA A 36 -16.26 10.30 -3.42
N ASN A 37 -15.00 9.97 -3.14
CA ASN A 37 -14.07 10.90 -2.50
C ASN A 37 -13.55 11.92 -3.51
N ARG A 38 -13.36 13.15 -3.04
CA ARG A 38 -12.65 14.19 -3.78
C ARG A 38 -11.14 13.97 -3.67
N TYR A 39 -10.45 14.00 -4.82
CA TYR A 39 -9.01 13.78 -4.93
C TYR A 39 -8.37 14.87 -5.81
N ASP A 40 -7.83 15.90 -5.17
CA ASP A 40 -7.32 17.09 -5.86
C ASP A 40 -6.03 16.83 -6.64
N VAL A 41 -5.21 15.88 -6.18
CA VAL A 41 -4.01 15.46 -6.93
C VAL A 41 -4.45 14.68 -8.16
N LEU A 42 -5.41 13.76 -8.02
CA LEU A 42 -5.95 13.04 -9.18
C LEU A 42 -6.62 13.99 -10.18
N ALA A 43 -7.36 14.99 -9.71
CA ALA A 43 -7.92 16.03 -10.58
C ALA A 43 -6.84 16.75 -11.39
N ALA A 44 -5.73 17.12 -10.74
CA ALA A 44 -4.59 17.74 -11.40
C ALA A 44 -3.95 16.83 -12.46
N GLU A 45 -3.78 15.54 -12.15
CA GLU A 45 -3.22 14.54 -13.07
C GLU A 45 -4.13 14.31 -14.29
N LEU A 46 -5.45 14.23 -14.09
CA LEU A 46 -6.43 14.08 -15.17
C LEU A 46 -6.42 15.26 -16.16
N LEU A 47 -6.25 16.48 -15.65
CA LEU A 47 -6.12 17.69 -16.47
C LEU A 47 -4.75 17.73 -17.17
N SER A 48 -3.67 17.52 -16.42
CA SER A 48 -2.30 17.63 -16.92
C SER A 48 -1.97 16.56 -17.97
N SER A 49 -2.59 15.39 -17.86
CA SER A 49 -2.47 14.29 -18.83
C SER A 49 -3.33 14.48 -20.08
N GLY A 50 -4.23 15.46 -20.09
CA GLY A 50 -5.20 15.70 -21.17
C GLY A 50 -6.33 14.66 -21.24
N LEU A 51 -6.49 13.82 -20.21
CA LEU A 51 -7.64 12.91 -20.08
C LEU A 51 -8.95 13.68 -19.87
N VAL A 52 -8.86 14.87 -19.26
CA VAL A 52 -9.95 15.85 -19.18
C VAL A 52 -9.49 17.12 -19.87
N ASP A 53 -10.28 17.62 -20.82
CA ASP A 53 -10.00 18.90 -21.49
C ASP A 53 -10.34 20.08 -20.55
N GLY A 54 -9.30 20.73 -20.03
CA GLY A 54 -9.41 21.88 -19.15
C GLY A 54 -9.75 23.20 -19.84
N SER A 55 -9.91 23.25 -21.16
CA SER A 55 -10.00 24.49 -21.96
C SER A 55 -11.10 25.47 -21.53
N THR A 56 -12.15 25.00 -20.87
CA THR A 56 -13.26 25.83 -20.35
C THR A 56 -12.92 26.52 -19.03
N CYS A 57 -11.84 26.14 -18.36
CA CYS A 57 -11.39 26.72 -17.10
C CYS A 57 -10.24 27.71 -17.29
N PRO A 58 -10.14 28.75 -16.44
CA PRO A 58 -8.95 29.60 -16.38
C PRO A 58 -7.69 28.75 -16.19
N ALA A 59 -6.63 29.07 -16.94
CA ALA A 59 -5.36 28.35 -16.94
C ALA A 59 -5.52 26.83 -17.12
N GLN A 60 -6.48 26.41 -17.96
CA GLN A 60 -6.82 25.00 -18.23
C GLN A 60 -7.22 24.22 -16.96
N GLY A 61 -7.70 24.90 -15.92
CA GLY A 61 -8.09 24.26 -14.66
C GLY A 61 -6.93 24.03 -13.68
N LEU A 62 -5.73 24.52 -13.96
CA LEU A 62 -4.55 24.34 -13.12
C LEU A 62 -4.07 25.66 -12.50
N ASN A 63 -3.42 25.56 -11.35
CA ASN A 63 -2.65 26.62 -10.70
C ASN A 63 -1.19 26.61 -11.21
N PRO A 64 -0.40 27.66 -10.97
CA PRO A 64 1.01 27.72 -11.40
C PRO A 64 1.91 26.61 -10.84
N ASP A 65 1.54 26.01 -9.70
CA ASP A 65 2.24 24.89 -9.07
C ASP A 65 1.82 23.52 -9.63
N GLY A 66 0.91 23.49 -10.60
CA GLY A 66 0.36 22.27 -11.21
C GLY A 66 -0.81 21.67 -10.46
N SER A 67 -1.21 22.20 -9.29
CA SER A 67 -2.41 21.73 -8.59
C SER A 67 -3.69 22.13 -9.34
N ALA A 68 -4.76 21.36 -9.22
CA ALA A 68 -6.05 21.73 -9.79
C ALA A 68 -6.62 22.97 -9.08
N ASN A 69 -7.08 23.96 -9.85
CA ASN A 69 -7.81 25.10 -9.31
C ASN A 69 -9.29 24.75 -9.11
N GLY A 70 -10.05 25.63 -8.45
CA GLY A 70 -11.47 25.35 -8.13
C GLY A 70 -12.33 24.99 -9.34
N CYS A 71 -12.09 25.60 -10.52
CA CYS A 71 -12.79 25.24 -11.75
C CYS A 71 -12.38 23.84 -12.25
N GLY A 72 -11.07 23.54 -12.23
CA GLY A 72 -10.55 22.23 -12.64
C GLY A 72 -11.06 21.08 -11.76
N ILE A 73 -11.20 21.32 -10.46
CA ILE A 73 -11.76 20.33 -9.52
C ILE A 73 -13.21 20.00 -9.86
N GLU A 74 -14.05 20.99 -10.11
CA GLU A 74 -15.44 20.74 -10.51
C GLU A 74 -15.53 20.09 -11.90
N LEU A 75 -14.70 20.54 -12.84
CA LEU A 75 -14.67 20.00 -14.20
C LEU A 75 -14.28 18.52 -14.24
N THR A 76 -13.39 18.08 -13.34
CA THR A 76 -12.88 16.70 -13.28
C THR A 76 -13.72 15.77 -12.40
N HIS A 77 -14.74 16.27 -11.71
CA HIS A 77 -15.49 15.53 -10.69
C HIS A 77 -15.91 14.12 -11.14
N GLU A 78 -16.64 14.00 -12.25
CA GLU A 78 -17.11 12.70 -12.77
C GLU A 78 -15.97 11.76 -13.18
N GLN A 79 -14.88 12.32 -13.71
CA GLN A 79 -13.73 11.52 -14.11
C GLN A 79 -12.94 11.04 -12.90
N VAL A 80 -12.86 11.83 -11.81
CA VAL A 80 -12.30 11.40 -10.52
C VAL A 80 -13.10 10.25 -9.92
N LEU A 81 -14.44 10.32 -9.99
CA LEU A 81 -15.32 9.22 -9.52
C LEU A 81 -15.13 7.95 -10.35
N THR A 82 -15.03 8.08 -11.67
CA THR A 82 -14.80 6.94 -12.55
C THR A 82 -13.42 6.34 -12.32
N TRP A 83 -12.39 7.18 -12.21
CA TRP A 83 -11.01 6.75 -12.10
C TRP A 83 -10.69 6.08 -10.77
N GLN A 84 -11.20 6.59 -9.66
CA GLN A 84 -10.96 6.00 -8.33
C GLN A 84 -11.62 4.61 -8.15
N ASN A 85 -12.65 4.29 -8.95
CA ASN A 85 -13.42 3.06 -8.83
C ASN A 85 -13.11 2.03 -9.93
N GLN A 86 -12.36 2.39 -10.98
CA GLN A 86 -12.00 1.47 -12.06
C GLN A 86 -11.18 0.26 -11.57
N PHE A 87 -10.41 0.45 -10.50
CA PHE A 87 -9.52 -0.56 -9.92
C PHE A 87 -10.23 -1.54 -8.97
N ASP A 88 -11.51 -1.32 -8.65
CA ASP A 88 -12.22 -2.08 -7.60
C ASP A 88 -12.24 -3.59 -7.86
N SER A 89 -12.44 -4.01 -9.11
CA SER A 89 -12.44 -5.43 -9.47
C SER A 89 -11.08 -6.09 -9.22
N VAL A 90 -9.99 -5.39 -9.54
CA VAL A 90 -8.62 -5.88 -9.35
C VAL A 90 -8.23 -5.86 -7.87
N ILE A 91 -8.66 -4.83 -7.12
CA ILE A 91 -8.50 -4.78 -5.66
C ILE A 91 -9.21 -5.97 -5.03
N LEU A 92 -10.50 -6.21 -5.34
CA LEU A 92 -11.26 -7.34 -4.80
C LEU A 92 -10.59 -8.68 -5.10
N SER A 93 -10.20 -8.91 -6.35
CA SER A 93 -9.59 -10.18 -6.76
C SER A 93 -8.21 -10.40 -6.10
N SER A 94 -7.38 -9.36 -6.01
CA SER A 94 -6.06 -9.41 -5.38
C SER A 94 -6.18 -9.58 -3.86
N SER A 95 -7.08 -8.86 -3.22
CA SER A 95 -7.39 -9.01 -1.79
C SER A 95 -7.91 -10.41 -1.45
N GLN A 96 -8.76 -10.98 -2.31
CA GLN A 96 -9.23 -12.35 -2.12
C GLN A 96 -8.10 -13.37 -2.24
N ALA A 97 -7.20 -13.20 -3.21
CA ALA A 97 -6.05 -14.08 -3.41
C ALA A 97 -5.01 -13.96 -2.29
N ALA A 98 -4.82 -12.75 -1.76
CA ALA A 98 -3.86 -12.46 -0.70
C ALA A 98 -4.44 -12.60 0.73
N GLU A 99 -5.73 -12.95 0.85
CA GLU A 99 -6.47 -13.02 2.12
C GLU A 99 -6.38 -11.71 2.94
N LEU A 100 -6.53 -10.58 2.25
CA LEU A 100 -6.48 -9.22 2.82
C LEU A 100 -7.85 -8.52 2.80
N PRO A 101 -8.10 -7.57 3.72
CA PRO A 101 -9.29 -6.73 3.65
C PRO A 101 -9.21 -5.77 2.45
N PRO A 102 -10.20 -5.78 1.53
CA PRO A 102 -10.13 -4.97 0.31
C PRO A 102 -10.27 -3.47 0.55
N LYS A 103 -10.98 -3.07 1.61
CA LYS A 103 -11.06 -1.66 2.03
C LYS A 103 -9.71 -1.12 2.49
N VAL A 104 -8.86 -1.96 3.12
CA VAL A 104 -7.49 -1.57 3.48
C VAL A 104 -6.67 -1.30 2.23
N VAL A 105 -6.69 -2.21 1.26
CA VAL A 105 -5.93 -2.06 0.00
C VAL A 105 -6.36 -0.79 -0.74
N LYS A 106 -7.68 -0.56 -0.86
CA LYS A 106 -8.21 0.66 -1.48
C LYS A 106 -7.82 1.93 -0.72
N ALA A 107 -7.89 1.92 0.61
CA ALA A 107 -7.50 3.05 1.44
C ALA A 107 -6.01 3.38 1.31
N VAL A 108 -5.14 2.37 1.23
CA VAL A 108 -3.71 2.57 0.98
C VAL A 108 -3.49 3.25 -0.37
N ILE A 109 -4.09 2.75 -1.45
CA ILE A 109 -3.97 3.37 -2.79
C ILE A 109 -4.46 4.83 -2.78
N ALA A 110 -5.59 5.09 -2.10
CA ALA A 110 -6.14 6.43 -1.96
C ALA A 110 -5.18 7.40 -1.24
N VAL A 111 -4.54 6.95 -0.16
CA VAL A 111 -3.58 7.76 0.60
C VAL A 111 -2.27 7.94 -0.17
N GLU A 112 -1.78 6.90 -0.83
CA GLU A 112 -0.47 6.91 -1.49
C GLU A 112 -0.50 7.71 -2.78
N SER A 113 -1.44 7.42 -3.68
CA SER A 113 -1.40 7.94 -5.05
C SER A 113 -2.66 8.67 -5.48
N GLN A 114 -3.70 8.68 -4.64
CA GLN A 114 -5.05 9.08 -5.06
C GLN A 114 -5.46 8.39 -6.37
N PHE A 115 -5.08 7.11 -6.52
CA PHE A 115 -5.35 6.27 -7.69
C PHE A 115 -4.61 6.65 -8.98
N TRP A 116 -3.62 7.55 -8.96
CA TRP A 116 -2.77 7.80 -10.12
C TRP A 116 -1.61 6.78 -10.17
N PRO A 117 -1.49 5.95 -11.22
CA PRO A 117 -0.57 4.81 -11.20
C PRO A 117 0.89 5.17 -11.56
N ALA A 118 1.15 6.37 -12.08
CA ALA A 118 2.49 6.76 -12.52
C ALA A 118 3.45 6.93 -11.33
N ALA A 119 4.75 6.85 -11.62
CA ALA A 119 5.77 7.08 -10.62
C ALA A 119 6.01 8.56 -10.31
N ASN A 120 6.29 8.84 -9.04
CA ASN A 120 6.94 10.06 -8.61
C ASN A 120 8.45 9.82 -8.54
N TRP A 121 9.14 10.04 -9.67
CA TRP A 121 10.59 9.85 -9.78
C TRP A 121 11.42 10.78 -8.88
N THR A 122 10.87 11.92 -8.47
CA THR A 122 11.53 12.83 -7.54
C THR A 122 11.65 12.22 -6.15
N LEU A 123 10.62 11.48 -5.72
CA LEU A 123 10.59 10.80 -4.41
C LEU A 123 11.05 9.34 -4.49
N GLY A 124 11.15 8.78 -5.69
CA GLY A 124 11.47 7.36 -5.89
C GLY A 124 10.32 6.43 -5.49
N GLU A 125 9.09 6.91 -5.67
CA GLU A 125 7.85 6.23 -5.30
C GLU A 125 7.11 5.77 -6.57
N ILE A 126 6.85 4.46 -6.66
CA ILE A 126 6.42 3.83 -7.91
C ILE A 126 5.05 3.16 -7.75
N GLY A 127 4.15 3.38 -8.72
CA GLY A 127 2.87 2.69 -8.80
C GLY A 127 1.80 3.21 -7.84
N LEU A 128 0.64 2.54 -7.83
CA LEU A 128 -0.52 2.93 -7.02
C LEU A 128 -0.27 2.90 -5.49
N GLY A 129 0.68 2.08 -5.04
CA GLY A 129 1.11 2.02 -3.65
C GLY A 129 2.31 2.90 -3.30
N GLN A 130 2.83 3.68 -4.26
CA GLN A 130 4.02 4.53 -4.09
C GLN A 130 5.22 3.75 -3.50
N MET A 131 5.48 2.56 -4.04
CA MET A 131 6.52 1.67 -3.53
C MET A 131 7.91 2.25 -3.76
N THR A 132 8.73 2.24 -2.72
CA THR A 132 10.16 2.60 -2.77
C THR A 132 11.05 1.37 -2.87
N THR A 133 12.36 1.56 -3.03
CA THR A 133 13.35 0.48 -2.96
C THR A 133 13.32 -0.29 -1.63
N TYR A 134 12.94 0.37 -0.52
CA TYR A 134 12.74 -0.28 0.78
C TYR A 134 11.45 -1.12 0.82
N GLY A 135 10.39 -0.66 0.15
CA GLY A 135 9.16 -1.46 -0.02
C GLY A 135 9.42 -2.71 -0.86
N ALA A 136 10.24 -2.60 -1.91
CA ALA A 136 10.70 -3.74 -2.70
C ALA A 136 11.58 -4.70 -1.86
N ASP A 137 12.47 -4.18 -1.02
CA ASP A 137 13.26 -5.00 -0.08
C ASP A 137 12.36 -5.77 0.90
N LEU A 138 11.36 -5.08 1.48
CA LEU A 138 10.38 -5.67 2.40
C LEU A 138 9.67 -6.86 1.76
N VAL A 139 9.10 -6.70 0.57
CA VAL A 139 8.34 -7.79 -0.07
C VAL A 139 9.24 -8.96 -0.47
N LEU A 140 10.45 -8.71 -0.99
CA LEU A 140 11.39 -9.77 -1.36
C LEU A 140 11.89 -10.54 -0.13
N MET A 141 12.09 -9.86 1.00
CA MET A 141 12.56 -10.46 2.25
C MET A 141 11.48 -11.31 2.93
N TRP A 142 10.23 -10.86 2.91
CA TRP A 142 9.16 -11.44 3.73
C TRP A 142 8.14 -12.27 2.96
N ARG A 143 8.23 -12.30 1.62
CA ARG A 143 7.39 -13.14 0.76
C ARG A 143 8.28 -14.04 -0.11
N PRO A 144 8.75 -15.19 0.43
CA PRO A 144 9.67 -16.07 -0.29
C PRO A 144 9.15 -16.55 -1.65
N ALA A 145 7.84 -16.81 -1.76
CA ALA A 145 7.22 -17.20 -3.02
C ALA A 145 7.27 -16.07 -4.06
N TYR A 146 6.98 -14.82 -3.65
CA TYR A 146 7.09 -13.65 -4.52
C TYR A 146 8.54 -13.39 -4.95
N PHE A 147 9.49 -13.47 -4.01
CA PHE A 147 10.91 -13.41 -4.31
C PHE A 147 11.34 -14.46 -5.35
N GLN A 148 10.89 -15.70 -5.21
CA GLN A 148 11.22 -16.77 -6.15
C GLN A 148 10.72 -16.45 -7.57
N THR A 149 9.52 -15.88 -7.72
CA THR A 149 9.00 -15.42 -9.02
C THR A 149 9.91 -14.36 -9.65
N ILE A 150 10.23 -13.29 -8.92
CA ILE A 150 11.06 -12.19 -9.44
C ILE A 150 12.49 -12.67 -9.74
N CYS A 151 13.05 -13.51 -8.87
CA CYS A 151 14.37 -14.06 -9.08
C CYS A 151 14.42 -14.90 -10.36
N ARG A 152 13.46 -15.82 -10.57
CA ARG A 152 13.45 -16.70 -11.76
C ARG A 152 13.24 -15.93 -13.05
N GLN A 153 12.45 -14.86 -13.03
CA GLN A 153 12.33 -13.95 -14.17
C GLN A 153 13.66 -13.25 -14.51
N THR A 154 14.52 -13.04 -13.51
CA THR A 154 15.79 -12.33 -13.67
C THR A 154 16.94 -13.26 -14.05
N TYR A 155 17.04 -14.42 -13.40
CA TYR A 155 18.20 -15.32 -13.46
C TYR A 155 17.88 -16.74 -13.94
N GLY A 156 16.62 -17.04 -14.26
CA GLY A 156 16.16 -18.40 -14.57
C GLY A 156 16.08 -19.31 -13.33
N GLU A 157 15.63 -20.54 -13.53
CA GLU A 157 15.40 -21.51 -12.44
C GLU A 157 16.66 -21.86 -11.63
N VAL A 158 17.81 -21.98 -12.29
CA VAL A 158 19.08 -22.39 -11.65
C VAL A 158 19.68 -21.28 -10.79
N GLY A 159 19.40 -20.02 -11.09
CA GLY A 159 20.00 -18.86 -10.42
C GLY A 159 19.40 -18.51 -9.06
N CYS A 160 18.36 -19.21 -8.59
CA CYS A 160 17.50 -18.78 -7.48
C CYS A 160 17.48 -19.73 -6.27
N THR A 161 18.58 -20.45 -6.03
CA THR A 161 18.73 -21.40 -4.92
C THR A 161 19.00 -20.74 -3.57
N THR A 162 19.51 -19.50 -3.58
CA THR A 162 19.86 -18.74 -2.38
C THR A 162 18.70 -17.87 -1.93
N GLN A 163 18.39 -17.87 -0.62
CA GLN A 163 17.33 -17.01 -0.08
C GLN A 163 17.76 -15.53 -0.13
N TYR A 164 16.78 -14.64 -0.32
CA TYR A 164 17.01 -13.22 -0.57
C TYR A 164 18.00 -12.55 0.38
N GLN A 165 17.88 -12.80 1.70
CA GLN A 165 18.74 -12.20 2.72
C GLN A 165 20.20 -12.61 2.68
N PHE A 166 20.53 -13.71 1.97
CA PHE A 166 21.89 -14.22 1.84
C PHE A 166 22.51 -13.91 0.46
N LEU A 167 21.77 -13.20 -0.41
CA LEU A 167 22.32 -12.67 -1.65
C LEU A 167 23.27 -11.52 -1.36
N ASP A 168 24.25 -11.33 -2.24
CA ASP A 168 25.10 -10.14 -2.18
C ASP A 168 24.27 -8.88 -2.47
N SER A 169 24.76 -7.73 -1.98
CA SER A 169 24.04 -6.47 -2.08
C SER A 169 23.70 -6.09 -3.52
N SER A 170 24.57 -6.38 -4.50
CA SER A 170 24.33 -6.00 -5.89
C SER A 170 23.17 -6.78 -6.50
N THR A 171 23.09 -8.07 -6.19
CA THR A 171 21.95 -8.93 -6.57
C THR A 171 20.66 -8.46 -5.89
N GLN A 172 20.70 -8.12 -4.59
CA GLN A 172 19.52 -7.56 -3.90
C GLN A 172 19.04 -6.27 -4.54
N TYR A 173 19.94 -5.33 -4.86
CA TYR A 173 19.59 -4.07 -5.53
C TYR A 173 18.98 -4.31 -6.92
N LEU A 174 19.52 -5.25 -7.70
CA LEU A 174 18.94 -5.58 -9.00
C LEU A 174 17.52 -6.09 -8.85
N LEU A 175 17.29 -7.06 -7.94
CA LEU A 175 15.96 -7.63 -7.73
C LEU A 175 14.95 -6.60 -7.21
N ARG A 176 15.37 -5.67 -6.34
CA ARG A 176 14.52 -4.53 -5.94
C ARG A 176 14.13 -3.68 -7.16
N GLY A 177 15.08 -3.36 -8.03
CA GLY A 177 14.81 -2.64 -9.27
C GLY A 177 13.87 -3.39 -10.22
N MET A 178 13.98 -4.73 -10.28
CA MET A 178 13.07 -5.56 -11.07
C MET A 178 11.64 -5.51 -10.55
N VAL A 179 11.43 -5.50 -9.22
CA VAL A 179 10.10 -5.28 -8.62
C VAL A 179 9.54 -3.92 -9.02
N LEU A 180 10.30 -2.84 -8.86
CA LEU A 180 9.85 -1.49 -9.19
C LEU A 180 9.50 -1.35 -10.68
N ARG A 181 10.34 -1.89 -11.57
CA ARG A 181 10.07 -1.94 -13.01
C ARG A 181 8.80 -2.74 -13.36
N ASP A 182 8.47 -3.75 -12.57
CA ASP A 182 7.27 -4.55 -12.81
C ASP A 182 5.97 -3.74 -12.61
N ILE A 183 6.01 -2.74 -11.74
CA ILE A 183 4.85 -1.92 -11.34
C ILE A 183 4.89 -0.47 -11.88
N GLU A 184 5.96 -0.11 -12.60
CA GLU A 184 6.08 1.20 -13.25
C GLU A 184 5.04 1.35 -14.35
N ALA A 185 4.13 2.30 -14.19
CA ALA A 185 3.01 2.52 -15.10
C ALA A 185 3.17 3.73 -16.04
N THR A 186 4.25 4.52 -15.94
CA THR A 186 4.49 5.63 -16.87
C THR A 186 4.67 5.09 -18.30
N CYS A 187 3.84 5.59 -19.21
CA CYS A 187 3.81 5.14 -20.61
C CYS A 187 3.54 6.33 -21.54
N PRO A 188 4.58 6.93 -22.16
CA PRO A 188 4.45 8.13 -23.00
C PRO A 188 3.50 7.98 -24.21
N ASN A 189 3.30 6.74 -24.68
CA ASN A 189 2.46 6.44 -25.83
C ASN A 189 1.05 5.93 -25.44
N CYS A 190 0.75 5.81 -24.14
CA CYS A 190 -0.55 5.38 -23.65
C CYS A 190 -1.49 6.59 -23.46
N PRO A 191 -2.82 6.41 -23.53
CA PRO A 191 -3.78 7.44 -23.15
C PRO A 191 -3.49 7.98 -21.76
N GLY A 192 -3.38 9.31 -21.63
CA GLY A 192 -3.06 9.98 -20.38
C GLY A 192 -1.66 9.71 -19.82
N GLY A 193 -0.75 9.12 -20.61
CA GLY A 193 0.63 8.87 -20.19
C GLY A 193 0.80 7.69 -19.23
N VAL A 194 -0.23 6.84 -19.05
CA VAL A 194 -0.22 5.74 -18.06
C VAL A 194 -0.70 4.41 -18.64
N ASP A 195 -0.07 3.32 -18.20
CA ASP A 195 -0.45 1.94 -18.50
C ASP A 195 -1.31 1.36 -17.36
N ILE A 196 -2.59 1.14 -17.64
CA ILE A 196 -3.55 0.63 -16.66
C ILE A 196 -3.26 -0.83 -16.27
N GLU A 197 -2.70 -1.64 -17.17
CA GLU A 197 -2.33 -3.03 -16.83
C GLU A 197 -1.15 -3.06 -15.86
N LYS A 198 -0.20 -2.13 -16.00
CA LYS A 198 0.84 -1.90 -14.99
C LYS A 198 0.26 -1.41 -13.66
N GLY A 199 -0.76 -0.54 -13.71
CA GLY A 199 -1.55 -0.18 -12.52
C GLY A 199 -2.17 -1.41 -11.84
N ASN A 200 -2.81 -2.29 -12.60
CA ASN A 200 -3.39 -3.55 -12.09
C ASN A 200 -2.31 -4.46 -11.47
N GLN A 201 -1.14 -4.54 -12.09
CA GLN A 201 0.01 -5.27 -11.55
C GLN A 201 0.51 -4.64 -10.24
N ALA A 202 0.56 -3.31 -10.14
CA ALA A 202 0.94 -2.59 -8.92
C ALA A 202 0.02 -2.94 -7.73
N ILE A 203 -1.28 -3.17 -7.96
CA ILE A 203 -2.22 -3.61 -6.92
C ILE A 203 -1.86 -5.01 -6.40
N ARG A 204 -1.53 -5.94 -7.29
CA ARG A 204 -1.13 -7.30 -6.91
C ARG A 204 0.13 -7.29 -6.06
N VAL A 205 1.13 -6.53 -6.49
CA VAL A 205 2.38 -6.37 -5.74
C VAL A 205 2.14 -5.68 -4.39
N LEU A 206 1.27 -4.66 -4.34
CA LEU A 206 0.87 -4.01 -3.08
C LEU A 206 0.27 -5.01 -2.08
N THR A 207 -0.59 -5.94 -2.52
CA THR A 207 -1.15 -6.96 -1.62
C THR A 207 -0.08 -7.90 -1.06
N GLU A 208 0.94 -8.27 -1.83
CA GLU A 208 2.10 -9.01 -1.33
C GLU A 208 2.91 -8.19 -0.32
N THR A 209 3.10 -6.90 -0.57
CA THR A 209 3.82 -5.98 0.33
C THR A 209 3.08 -5.73 1.64
N LEU A 210 1.74 -5.68 1.63
CA LEU A 210 0.96 -5.59 2.87
C LEU A 210 1.07 -6.88 3.70
N ASN A 211 1.04 -8.05 3.05
CA ASN A 211 1.32 -9.33 3.71
C ASN A 211 2.74 -9.42 4.28
N ALA A 212 3.72 -8.87 3.55
CA ALA A 212 5.10 -8.70 4.03
C ALA A 212 5.14 -7.84 5.30
N SER A 213 4.44 -6.70 5.28
CA SER A 213 4.34 -5.80 6.43
C SER A 213 3.68 -6.46 7.64
N CYS A 214 2.64 -7.28 7.45
CA CYS A 214 2.04 -8.06 8.54
C CYS A 214 3.08 -8.95 9.23
N SER A 215 3.79 -9.74 8.45
CA SER A 215 4.81 -10.67 8.96
C SER A 215 5.94 -9.93 9.66
N GLN A 216 6.42 -8.84 9.08
CA GLN A 216 7.48 -8.02 9.66
C GLN A 216 7.02 -7.34 10.96
N SER A 217 5.81 -6.76 11.00
CA SER A 217 5.25 -6.13 12.20
C SER A 217 5.12 -7.12 13.35
N SER A 218 4.70 -8.36 13.09
CA SER A 218 4.66 -9.41 14.12
C SER A 218 6.05 -9.72 14.67
N ARG A 219 7.05 -9.86 13.77
CA ARG A 219 8.44 -10.07 14.19
C ARG A 219 8.96 -8.90 15.03
N ILE A 220 8.76 -7.67 14.60
CA ILE A 220 9.21 -6.47 15.31
C ILE A 220 8.55 -6.38 16.68
N PHE A 221 7.24 -6.64 16.75
CA PHE A 221 6.49 -6.65 18.00
C PHE A 221 7.07 -7.68 18.97
N ASN A 222 7.36 -8.89 18.48
CA ASN A 222 7.99 -9.93 19.29
C ASN A 222 9.40 -9.56 19.74
N LEU A 223 10.21 -8.94 18.87
CA LEU A 223 11.55 -8.46 19.26
C LEU A 223 11.48 -7.37 20.33
N ALA A 224 10.47 -6.50 20.28
CA ALA A 224 10.33 -5.41 21.24
C ALA A 224 9.77 -5.87 22.60
N THR A 225 8.82 -6.83 22.60
CA THR A 225 7.99 -7.19 23.77
C THR A 225 8.21 -8.62 24.29
N GLY A 226 8.81 -9.51 23.50
CA GLY A 226 8.93 -10.93 23.78
C GLY A 226 7.64 -11.75 23.60
N LYS A 227 6.56 -11.15 23.06
CA LYS A 227 5.24 -11.80 22.89
C LYS A 227 4.70 -11.63 21.47
N GLN A 228 3.63 -12.34 21.13
CA GLN A 228 2.89 -12.12 19.88
C GLN A 228 1.98 -10.89 20.01
N PRO A 229 1.61 -10.22 18.89
CA PRO A 229 0.74 -9.05 18.92
C PRO A 229 -0.58 -9.27 19.65
N SER A 230 -1.23 -10.42 19.44
CA SER A 230 -2.51 -10.78 20.06
C SER A 230 -2.52 -10.82 21.59
N ALA A 231 -1.35 -10.88 22.23
CA ALA A 231 -1.23 -10.82 23.69
C ALA A 231 -1.47 -9.41 24.26
N PHE A 232 -1.42 -8.37 23.42
CA PHE A 232 -1.53 -6.97 23.85
C PHE A 232 -2.52 -6.16 23.03
N LEU A 233 -2.57 -6.40 21.72
CA LEU A 233 -3.31 -5.59 20.77
C LEU A 233 -4.60 -6.26 20.35
N SER A 234 -5.63 -5.45 20.11
CA SER A 234 -6.76 -5.87 19.29
C SER A 234 -6.30 -6.11 17.85
N TYR A 235 -7.09 -6.85 17.06
CA TYR A 235 -6.79 -7.03 15.63
C TYR A 235 -6.80 -5.68 14.88
N ASP A 236 -7.67 -4.77 15.31
CA ASP A 236 -7.81 -3.40 14.81
C ASP A 236 -6.55 -2.56 15.08
N ASP A 237 -5.98 -2.63 16.29
CA ASP A 237 -4.73 -1.95 16.63
C ASP A 237 -3.52 -2.58 15.93
N TYR A 238 -3.52 -3.91 15.77
CA TYR A 238 -2.46 -4.61 15.04
C TYR A 238 -2.43 -4.17 13.57
N TRP A 239 -3.58 -4.03 12.91
CA TRP A 239 -3.63 -3.52 11.53
C TRP A 239 -3.12 -2.08 11.41
N ARG A 240 -3.36 -1.22 12.40
CA ARG A 240 -2.73 0.12 12.43
C ARG A 240 -1.21 0.02 12.56
N LEU A 241 -0.70 -0.90 13.36
CA LEU A 241 0.74 -1.18 13.43
C LEU A 241 1.31 -1.67 12.09
N VAL A 242 0.60 -2.55 11.38
CA VAL A 242 0.97 -3.04 10.04
C VAL A 242 1.07 -1.91 9.03
N LEU A 243 0.08 -1.03 9.00
CA LEU A 243 0.07 0.11 8.07
C LEU A 243 1.13 1.15 8.44
N ALA A 244 1.38 1.36 9.73
CA ALA A 244 2.47 2.21 10.18
C ALA A 244 3.85 1.63 9.81
N ASN A 245 4.01 0.31 9.86
CA ASN A 245 5.22 -0.36 9.39
C ASN A 245 5.39 -0.27 7.87
N TYR A 246 4.30 -0.38 7.10
CA TYR A 246 4.31 -0.21 5.65
C TYR A 246 4.86 1.18 5.27
N HIS A 247 4.39 2.22 5.95
CA HIS A 247 4.75 3.61 5.64
C HIS A 247 6.08 4.07 6.28
N ALA A 248 6.23 3.91 7.60
CA ALA A 248 7.39 4.45 8.34
C ALA A 248 8.53 3.44 8.53
N GLY A 249 8.29 2.17 8.22
CA GLY A 249 9.30 1.12 8.29
C GLY A 249 9.57 0.56 9.69
N ALA A 250 10.25 -0.59 9.67
CA ALA A 250 10.52 -1.43 10.83
C ALA A 250 11.26 -0.72 11.98
N GLY A 251 12.23 0.12 11.65
CA GLY A 251 13.04 0.82 12.63
C GLY A 251 12.22 1.79 13.48
N CYS A 252 11.36 2.58 12.81
CA CYS A 252 10.46 3.52 13.47
C CYS A 252 9.47 2.79 14.40
N VAL A 253 8.85 1.73 13.90
CA VAL A 253 7.90 0.92 14.69
C VAL A 253 8.57 0.25 15.88
N PHE A 254 9.76 -0.34 15.70
CA PHE A 254 10.51 -0.96 16.79
C PHE A 254 10.83 0.02 17.91
N GLN A 255 11.33 1.22 17.55
CA GLN A 255 11.68 2.24 18.54
C GLN A 255 10.44 2.77 19.28
N ALA A 256 9.31 2.96 18.58
CA ALA A 256 8.06 3.34 19.21
C ALA A 256 7.60 2.29 20.23
N LEU A 257 7.56 1.01 19.85
CA LEU A 257 7.19 -0.10 20.74
C LEU A 257 8.10 -0.18 21.99
N ARG A 258 9.42 -0.04 21.80
CA ARG A 258 10.40 -0.05 22.90
C ARG A 258 10.18 1.10 23.89
N LYS A 259 9.81 2.28 23.39
CA LYS A 259 9.50 3.45 24.22
C LYS A 259 8.16 3.31 24.95
N THR A 260 7.15 2.74 24.30
CA THR A 260 5.84 2.52 24.92
C THR A 260 5.93 1.55 26.10
N GLY A 261 6.79 0.52 26.02
CA GLY A 261 7.01 -0.47 27.08
C GLY A 261 5.88 -1.48 27.21
N ASN A 262 4.64 -1.01 27.39
CA ASN A 262 3.41 -1.82 27.41
C ASN A 262 2.46 -1.39 26.26
N PRO A 263 2.70 -1.85 25.01
CA PRO A 263 1.97 -1.43 23.83
C PRO A 263 0.61 -2.11 23.71
N ASN A 264 -0.35 -1.70 24.55
CA ASN A 264 -1.70 -2.28 24.64
C ASN A 264 -2.77 -1.61 23.74
N SER A 265 -2.40 -0.60 22.96
CA SER A 265 -3.30 0.09 22.02
C SER A 265 -2.49 0.82 20.96
N TRP A 266 -3.09 1.10 19.81
CA TRP A 266 -2.45 1.93 18.78
C TRP A 266 -2.09 3.31 19.32
N ASN A 267 -2.96 3.95 20.09
CA ASN A 267 -2.73 5.30 20.63
C ASN A 267 -1.48 5.37 21.51
N SER A 268 -1.21 4.35 22.34
CA SER A 268 -0.01 4.33 23.18
C SER A 268 1.28 4.10 22.36
N ILE A 269 1.19 3.40 21.23
CA ILE A 269 2.31 3.25 20.29
C ILE A 269 2.52 4.55 19.49
N ALA A 270 1.44 5.11 18.93
CA ALA A 270 1.45 6.32 18.10
C ALA A 270 2.07 7.52 18.82
N ALA A 271 1.78 7.69 20.12
CA ALA A 271 2.34 8.76 20.94
C ALA A 271 3.87 8.67 21.16
N ASN A 272 4.48 7.53 20.84
CA ASN A 272 5.90 7.25 21.12
C ASN A 272 6.79 7.22 19.87
N PHE A 273 6.26 7.51 18.68
CA PHE A 273 7.08 7.73 17.49
C PHE A 273 8.02 8.92 17.70
N SER A 274 9.30 8.76 17.34
CA SER A 274 10.26 9.87 17.35
C SER A 274 9.92 10.92 16.30
N SER A 275 10.46 12.14 16.44
CA SER A 275 10.24 13.24 15.49
C SER A 275 10.48 12.83 14.03
N GLY A 276 11.58 12.13 13.73
CA GLY A 276 11.89 11.61 12.40
C GLY A 276 10.99 10.47 11.89
N CYS A 277 10.06 9.99 12.71
CA CYS A 277 9.12 8.90 12.37
C CYS A 277 7.66 9.30 12.60
N ALA A 278 7.38 10.57 12.89
CA ALA A 278 6.03 11.03 13.25
C ALA A 278 4.99 10.81 12.12
N SER A 279 5.46 10.75 10.86
CA SER A 279 4.62 10.45 9.71
C SER A 279 3.92 9.08 9.83
N GLY A 280 4.49 8.10 10.54
CA GLY A 280 3.82 6.81 10.79
C GLY A 280 2.48 6.95 11.51
N ALA A 281 2.38 7.88 12.48
CA ALA A 281 1.14 8.14 13.19
C ALA A 281 0.16 9.01 12.39
N GLU A 282 0.67 9.92 11.57
CA GLU A 282 -0.13 10.72 10.65
C GLU A 282 -0.74 9.89 9.53
N TYR A 283 0.02 8.93 9.00
CA TYR A 283 -0.40 8.02 7.94
C TYR A 283 -1.67 7.26 8.32
N ILE A 284 -1.75 6.74 9.55
CA ILE A 284 -2.96 6.04 10.03
C ILE A 284 -4.17 6.96 10.09
N ARG A 285 -4.00 8.24 10.48
CA ARG A 285 -5.10 9.22 10.47
C ARG A 285 -5.59 9.48 9.05
N ARG A 286 -4.70 9.50 8.05
CA ARG A 286 -5.05 9.62 6.62
C ARG A 286 -5.83 8.40 6.14
N ILE A 287 -5.37 7.19 6.51
CA ILE A 287 -6.07 5.93 6.19
C ILE A 287 -7.47 5.90 6.79
N GLU A 288 -7.62 6.27 8.08
CA GLU A 288 -8.93 6.37 8.72
C GLU A 288 -9.86 7.36 8.01
N GLY A 289 -9.31 8.43 7.43
CA GLY A 289 -10.06 9.36 6.59
C GLY A 289 -10.58 8.77 5.28
N GLN A 290 -9.94 7.72 4.74
CA GLN A 290 -10.38 7.03 3.52
C GLN A 290 -11.37 5.89 3.79
N ILE A 291 -11.45 5.44 5.04
CA ILE A 291 -12.27 4.30 5.46
C ILE A 291 -13.63 4.72 6.02
N LYS A 292 -13.73 5.95 6.53
CA LYS A 292 -15.00 6.51 6.98
C LYS A 292 -15.95 6.67 5.77
N PRO A 293 -17.24 6.34 5.93
CA PRO A 293 -18.23 6.48 4.87
C PRO A 293 -18.44 7.93 4.44
#